data_AF-A0A6N7ST13-F1
#
_entry.id   AF-A0A6N7ST13-F1
#
_cell.length_a   1.000
_cell.length_b   1.000
_cell.length_c   1.000
_cell.angle_alpha   90.00
_cell.angle_beta   90.00
_cell.angle_gamma   90.00
#
_symmetry.space_group_name_H-M   'P 1'
#
loop_
_entity.id
_entity.type
_entity.pdbx_description
1 polymer ?
#
loop_
_entity_poly.entity_id
_entity_poly.type
_entity_poly.pdbx_seq_one_letter_code
_entity_poly.pdbx_strand_id
1 'polypeptide(L)'
;MNIVLLLACVGMITGFFILLSITPTEFTDGVFSKLLSNSKSLKAQINESTNRKKIGFFKREITEVQEILRVTGRSKRFPVLCLLSLALFSVGAAITISFGNFFAVPVLAVGMMMLPFWYVRLTQSHFKKDISAELETALSIVTTAYLRNEDIVTAVEENIGYLNPPVLSVFKAFTYRIKMIDPDIVSALGAMRGQIDNAVFHEWCDAMISCQYDRSLKSTLTPIVTKLSDMRVVNGELENLVFGPRKEFISMQVLMLCNIPLLYFLNKDWYNTLMHSAPGQIVLAICFVIMFVSMAFVVKLTQPIEYKR
;
A
#
# COMPACT_ATOMS: atom_id res chain seq x y z
N MET A 1 10.14 36.69 -12.71
CA MET A 1 8.78 37.05 -12.27
C MET A 1 8.07 35.88 -11.58
N ASN A 2 8.00 34.69 -12.20
CA ASN A 2 7.28 33.53 -11.62
C ASN A 2 7.83 33.03 -10.26
N ILE A 3 9.14 33.05 -10.04
CA ILE A 3 9.75 32.61 -8.76
C ILE A 3 9.32 33.51 -7.59
N VAL A 4 9.21 34.82 -7.83
CA VAL A 4 8.78 35.79 -6.80
C VAL A 4 7.29 35.60 -6.48
N LEU A 5 6.46 35.34 -7.48
CA LEU A 5 5.04 34.98 -7.31
C LEU A 5 4.87 33.66 -6.53
N LEU A 6 5.73 32.66 -6.79
CA LEU A 6 5.72 31.41 -6.03
C LEU A 6 6.09 31.64 -4.56
N LEU A 7 7.12 32.44 -4.29
CA LEU A 7 7.52 32.84 -2.93
C LEU A 7 6.40 33.58 -2.20
N ALA A 8 5.71 34.50 -2.87
CA ALA A 8 4.55 35.20 -2.31
C ALA A 8 3.38 34.25 -2.03
N CYS A 9 3.14 33.28 -2.91
CA CYS A 9 2.09 32.27 -2.73
C CYS A 9 2.39 31.34 -1.55
N VAL A 10 3.64 30.89 -1.41
CA VAL A 10 4.10 30.14 -0.23
C VAL A 10 3.93 30.97 1.04
N GLY A 11 4.30 32.26 1.02
CA GLY A 11 4.10 33.16 2.15
C GLY A 11 2.63 33.33 2.55
N MET A 12 1.72 33.45 1.57
CA MET A 12 0.28 33.53 1.81
C MET A 12 -0.30 32.23 2.37
N ILE A 13 0.09 31.07 1.83
CA ILE A 13 -0.36 29.77 2.34
C ILE A 13 0.11 29.57 3.78
N THR A 14 1.38 29.87 4.05
CA THR A 14 1.97 29.75 5.39
C THR A 14 1.30 30.72 6.37
N GLY A 15 1.06 31.96 5.96
CA GLY A 15 0.34 32.97 6.74
C GLY A 15 -1.11 32.57 7.04
N PHE A 16 -1.80 31.94 6.09
CA PHE A 16 -3.16 31.43 6.29
C PHE A 16 -3.23 30.31 7.32
N PHE A 17 -2.27 29.38 7.30
CA PHE A 17 -2.16 28.32 8.31
C PHE A 17 -1.86 28.87 9.72
N ILE A 18 -0.99 29.88 9.81
CA ILE A 18 -0.67 30.55 11.09
C ILE A 18 -1.90 31.31 11.61
N LEU A 19 -2.62 32.04 10.74
CA LEU A 19 -3.80 32.83 11.11
C LEU A 19 -4.94 31.95 11.66
N LEU A 20 -5.14 30.77 11.07
CA LEU A 20 -6.22 29.86 11.45
C LEU A 20 -5.87 28.92 12.61
N SER A 21 -4.61 28.88 13.05
CA SER A 21 -4.13 27.96 14.11
C SER A 21 -4.49 26.48 13.84
N ILE A 22 -4.62 26.08 12.57
CA ILE A 22 -4.93 24.71 12.17
C ILE A 22 -3.60 24.00 11.90
N THR A 23 -3.41 22.80 12.47
CA THR A 23 -2.24 22.00 12.11
C THR A 23 -2.37 21.52 10.65
N PRO A 24 -1.29 21.59 9.84
CA PRO A 24 -1.32 21.15 8.44
C PRO A 24 -1.88 19.72 8.26
N THR A 25 -1.65 18.85 9.24
CA THR A 25 -2.17 17.49 9.30
C THR A 25 -3.69 17.40 9.44
N GLU A 26 -4.30 18.23 10.28
CA GLU A 26 -5.76 18.28 10.47
C GLU A 26 -6.47 18.85 9.24
N PHE A 27 -5.88 19.87 8.61
CA PHE A 27 -6.40 20.41 7.37
C PHE A 27 -6.40 19.35 6.26
N THR A 28 -5.30 18.62 6.10
CA THR A 28 -5.24 17.56 5.08
C THR A 28 -6.21 16.43 5.37
N ASP A 29 -6.36 16.01 6.63
CA ASP A 29 -7.37 15.02 6.99
C ASP A 29 -8.79 15.50 6.68
N GLY A 30 -9.11 16.76 6.97
CA GLY A 30 -10.40 17.37 6.65
C GLY A 30 -10.68 17.44 5.13
N VAL A 31 -9.67 17.81 4.33
CA VAL A 31 -9.81 17.90 2.87
C VAL A 31 -9.95 16.51 2.24
N PHE A 32 -9.09 15.56 2.61
CA PHE A 32 -9.13 14.20 2.07
C PHE A 32 -10.35 13.44 2.58
N SER A 33 -10.74 13.56 3.85
CA SER A 33 -11.96 12.94 4.38
C SER A 33 -13.21 13.47 3.69
N LYS A 34 -13.30 14.77 3.38
CA LYS A 34 -14.41 15.34 2.61
C LYS A 34 -14.40 14.88 1.15
N LEU A 35 -13.22 14.75 0.55
CA LEU A 35 -13.05 14.22 -0.81
C LEU A 35 -13.41 12.72 -0.91
N LEU A 36 -13.08 11.96 0.14
CA LEU A 36 -13.40 10.53 0.32
C LEU A 36 -14.83 10.29 0.79
N SER A 37 -15.44 11.25 1.49
CA SER A 37 -16.82 11.12 1.97
C SER A 37 -17.76 11.01 0.77
N ASN A 38 -18.47 9.89 0.69
CA ASN A 38 -19.60 9.76 -0.22
C ASN A 38 -20.60 10.87 0.15
N SER A 39 -20.96 11.72 -0.82
CA SER A 39 -22.07 12.66 -0.62
C SER A 39 -23.27 11.84 -0.13
N LYS A 40 -23.78 12.13 1.07
CA LYS A 40 -24.91 11.47 1.73
C LYS A 40 -26.21 11.67 0.93
N SER A 41 -26.30 11.10 -0.26
CA SER A 41 -27.54 11.00 -1.01
C SER A 41 -27.97 9.55 -0.95
N LEU A 42 -29.20 9.27 -0.50
CA LEU A 42 -29.79 7.92 -0.49
C LEU A 42 -29.71 7.24 -1.88
N LYS A 43 -29.69 8.02 -2.97
CA LYS A 43 -29.44 7.51 -4.33
C LYS A 43 -28.03 6.92 -4.53
N ALA A 44 -27.03 7.33 -3.76
CA ALA A 44 -25.67 6.78 -3.83
C ALA A 44 -25.58 5.42 -3.15
N GLN A 45 -26.25 5.25 -1.99
CA GLN A 45 -26.27 3.97 -1.25
C GLN A 45 -27.02 2.87 -2.02
N ILE A 46 -28.13 3.20 -2.67
CA ILE A 46 -28.90 2.25 -3.50
C ILE A 46 -28.12 1.85 -4.78
N ASN A 47 -27.23 2.72 -5.26
CA ASN A 47 -26.44 2.45 -6.47
C ASN A 47 -25.11 1.71 -6.17
N GLU A 48 -24.66 1.77 -4.91
CA GLU A 48 -23.51 1.02 -4.36
C GLU A 48 -23.89 -0.45 -4.13
N SER A 49 -25.11 -0.74 -3.64
CA SER A 49 -25.65 -2.11 -3.58
C SER A 49 -25.93 -2.72 -4.97
N THR A 50 -26.04 -1.89 -6.01
CA THR A 50 -26.37 -2.32 -7.38
C THR A 50 -25.16 -2.28 -8.33
N ASN A 51 -23.92 -2.13 -7.80
CA ASN A 51 -22.66 -2.24 -8.54
C ASN A 51 -22.57 -1.38 -9.83
N ARG A 52 -23.28 -0.24 -9.89
CA ARG A 52 -23.43 0.56 -11.13
C ARG A 52 -22.59 1.84 -11.17
N LYS A 53 -21.83 2.19 -10.12
CA LYS A 53 -20.87 3.31 -10.14
C LYS A 53 -19.44 2.81 -9.98
N LYS A 54 -18.63 2.95 -11.03
CA LYS A 54 -17.16 2.87 -10.92
C LYS A 54 -16.70 4.01 -10.02
N ILE A 55 -16.24 3.69 -8.81
CA ILE A 55 -15.51 4.63 -7.96
C ILE A 55 -14.35 5.20 -8.79
N GLY A 56 -14.20 6.52 -8.86
CA GLY A 56 -13.14 7.17 -9.65
C GLY A 56 -11.76 6.66 -9.23
N PHE A 57 -10.83 6.52 -10.19
CA PHE A 57 -9.50 5.92 -9.99
C PHE A 57 -8.78 6.44 -8.74
N PHE A 58 -8.75 7.77 -8.55
CA PHE A 58 -8.19 8.42 -7.37
C PHE A 58 -8.87 8.02 -6.05
N LYS A 59 -10.21 8.04 -6.01
CA LYS A 59 -10.95 7.66 -4.79
C LYS A 59 -10.69 6.20 -4.44
N ARG A 60 -10.71 5.33 -5.45
CA ARG A 60 -10.42 3.91 -5.26
C ARG A 60 -9.02 3.70 -4.69
N GLU A 61 -8.01 4.35 -5.27
CA GLU A 61 -6.62 4.18 -4.85
C GLU A 61 -6.37 4.72 -3.43
N ILE A 62 -6.97 5.86 -3.08
CA ILE A 62 -6.87 6.43 -1.72
C ILE A 62 -7.62 5.56 -0.71
N THR A 63 -8.83 5.08 -1.02
CA THR A 63 -9.59 4.17 -0.14
C THR A 63 -8.87 2.83 0.05
N GLU A 64 -8.30 2.26 -1.03
CA GLU A 64 -7.47 1.04 -0.94
C GLU A 64 -6.29 1.28 0.01
N VAL A 65 -5.54 2.37 -0.16
CA VAL A 65 -4.40 2.73 0.73
C VAL A 65 -4.84 3.00 2.18
N GLN A 66 -6.01 3.59 2.38
CA GLN A 66 -6.57 3.80 3.72
C GLN A 66 -6.89 2.48 4.41
N GLU A 67 -7.52 1.54 3.71
CA GLU A 67 -7.84 0.22 4.26
C GLU A 67 -6.56 -0.58 4.55
N ILE A 68 -5.61 -0.52 3.64
CA ILE A 68 -4.24 -1.02 3.78
C ILE A 68 -3.56 -0.51 5.07
N LEU A 69 -3.63 0.80 5.35
CA LEU A 69 -3.06 1.39 6.56
C LEU A 69 -3.85 1.04 7.82
N ARG A 70 -5.16 0.83 7.70
CA ARG A 70 -6.03 0.38 8.79
C ARG A 70 -5.70 -1.06 9.21
N VAL A 71 -5.62 -1.97 8.24
CA VAL A 71 -5.31 -3.40 8.47
C VAL A 71 -3.89 -3.58 9.01
N THR A 72 -2.94 -2.76 8.58
CA THR A 72 -1.54 -2.80 9.08
C THR A 72 -1.34 -2.11 10.44
N GLY A 73 -2.41 -1.60 11.07
CA GLY A 73 -2.32 -0.89 12.35
C GLY A 73 -1.59 0.47 12.27
N ARG A 74 -1.29 0.95 11.06
CA ARG A 74 -0.59 2.21 10.79
C ARG A 74 -1.53 3.34 10.37
N SER A 75 -2.80 3.26 10.75
CA SER A 75 -3.83 4.28 10.45
C SER A 75 -3.40 5.70 10.83
N LYS A 76 -2.65 5.86 11.93
CA LYS A 76 -2.08 7.16 12.38
C LYS A 76 -1.11 7.82 11.38
N ARG A 77 -0.59 7.08 10.39
CA ARG A 77 0.30 7.61 9.35
C ARG A 77 -0.44 8.09 8.10
N PHE A 78 -1.74 7.82 7.98
CA PHE A 78 -2.56 8.30 6.86
C PHE A 78 -2.54 9.84 6.73
N PRO A 79 -2.68 10.64 7.81
CA PRO A 79 -2.65 12.10 7.70
C PRO A 79 -1.30 12.62 7.22
N VAL A 80 -0.20 11.98 7.67
CA VAL A 80 1.17 12.29 7.24
C VAL A 80 1.36 11.95 5.76
N LEU A 81 0.77 10.85 5.27
CA LEU A 81 0.80 10.48 3.85
C LEU A 81 0.04 11.49 3.00
N CYS A 82 -1.14 11.93 3.44
CA CYS A 82 -1.93 12.97 2.79
C CYS A 82 -1.18 14.32 2.74
N LEU A 83 -0.50 14.69 3.83
CA LEU A 83 0.35 15.87 3.88
C LEU A 83 1.53 15.76 2.90
N LEU A 84 2.19 14.60 2.85
CA LEU A 84 3.26 14.34 1.89
C LEU A 84 2.77 14.44 0.44
N SER A 85 1.61 13.87 0.13
CA SER A 85 0.99 13.99 -1.21
C SER A 85 0.65 15.43 -1.56
N LEU A 86 0.15 16.24 -0.62
CA LEU A 86 -0.14 17.65 -0.87
C LEU A 86 1.14 18.48 -1.05
N ALA A 87 2.20 18.17 -0.30
CA ALA A 87 3.51 18.78 -0.49
C ALA A 87 4.11 18.43 -1.85
N LEU A 88 3.99 17.17 -2.28
CA LEU A 88 4.44 16.76 -3.62
C LEU A 88 3.61 17.41 -4.73
N PHE A 89 2.30 17.59 -4.52
CA PHE A 89 1.44 18.34 -5.44
C PHE A 89 1.91 19.79 -5.61
N SER A 90 2.21 20.48 -4.51
CA SER A 90 2.67 21.88 -4.57
C SER A 90 4.04 22.01 -5.22
N VAL A 91 4.96 21.07 -4.94
CA VAL A 91 6.27 20.99 -5.60
C VAL A 91 6.11 20.75 -7.10
N GLY A 92 5.26 19.81 -7.52
CA GLY A 92 4.99 19.54 -8.93
C GLY A 92 4.41 20.75 -9.65
N ALA A 93 3.44 21.45 -9.04
CA ALA A 93 2.90 22.68 -9.58
C ALA A 93 3.99 23.78 -9.69
N ALA A 94 4.80 23.97 -8.64
CA ALA A 94 5.86 24.98 -8.62
C ALA A 94 6.94 24.75 -9.69
N ILE A 95 7.36 23.50 -9.89
CA ILE A 95 8.32 23.12 -10.93
C ILE A 95 7.75 23.49 -12.31
N THR A 96 6.50 23.11 -12.58
CA THR A 96 5.90 23.36 -13.90
C THR A 96 5.67 24.85 -14.18
N ILE A 97 5.28 25.62 -13.15
CA ILE A 97 5.10 27.08 -13.24
C ILE A 97 6.45 27.78 -13.46
N SER A 98 7.53 27.27 -12.86
CA SER A 98 8.89 27.79 -13.07
C SER A 98 9.34 27.60 -14.52
N PHE A 99 8.93 26.50 -15.14
CA PHE A 99 9.16 26.20 -16.55
C PHE A 99 8.24 26.93 -17.53
N GLY A 100 7.16 27.57 -17.04
CA GLY A 100 6.22 28.31 -17.88
C GLY A 100 5.34 27.42 -18.79
N ASN A 101 5.28 26.11 -18.52
CA ASN A 101 4.44 25.17 -19.28
C ASN A 101 3.10 24.97 -18.56
N PHE A 102 2.06 25.69 -19.00
CA PHE A 102 0.73 25.62 -18.40
C PHE A 102 0.04 24.27 -18.62
N PHE A 103 0.26 23.62 -19.77
CA PHE A 103 -0.37 22.35 -20.12
C PHE A 103 0.12 21.18 -19.24
N ALA A 104 1.37 21.23 -18.81
CA ALA A 104 1.96 20.20 -17.96
C ALA A 104 1.59 20.35 -16.47
N VAL A 105 1.02 21.48 -16.04
CA VAL A 105 0.73 21.77 -14.62
C VAL A 105 -0.20 20.71 -14.00
N PRO A 106 -1.39 20.41 -14.58
CA PRO A 106 -2.27 19.42 -13.99
C PRO A 106 -1.65 18.03 -14.03
N VAL A 107 -0.87 17.70 -15.06
CA VAL A 107 -0.27 16.38 -15.23
C VAL A 107 0.79 16.13 -14.16
N LEU A 108 1.74 17.06 -13.99
CA LEU A 108 2.84 16.89 -13.04
C LEU A 108 2.36 17.03 -11.59
N ALA A 109 1.46 17.96 -11.30
CA ALA A 109 0.93 18.15 -9.96
C ALA A 109 0.13 16.92 -9.49
N VAL A 110 -0.81 16.43 -10.32
CA VAL A 110 -1.61 15.25 -9.99
C VAL A 110 -0.77 13.98 -10.00
N GLY A 111 0.17 13.85 -10.94
CA GLY A 111 1.08 12.70 -11.00
C GLY A 111 1.98 12.61 -9.76
N MET A 112 2.55 13.72 -9.31
CA MET A 112 3.38 13.76 -8.10
C MET A 112 2.56 13.52 -6.82
N MET A 113 1.31 13.97 -6.77
CA MET A 113 0.39 13.69 -5.66
C MET A 113 0.14 12.19 -5.47
N MET A 114 0.15 11.41 -6.56
CA MET A 114 -0.09 9.95 -6.55
C MET A 114 1.12 9.11 -6.14
N LEU A 115 2.33 9.65 -6.20
CA LEU A 115 3.55 8.90 -5.89
C LEU A 115 3.56 8.30 -4.47
N PRO A 116 3.16 9.00 -3.40
CA PRO A 116 3.13 8.42 -2.05
C PRO A 116 2.13 7.28 -1.92
N PHE A 117 0.98 7.38 -2.61
CA PHE A 117 -0.03 6.31 -2.61
C PHE A 117 0.50 5.05 -3.30
N TRP A 118 1.15 5.19 -4.46
CA TRP A 118 1.80 4.06 -5.14
C TRP A 118 2.94 3.47 -4.32
N TYR A 119 3.71 4.30 -3.60
CA TYR A 119 4.77 3.82 -2.71
C TYR A 119 4.21 2.96 -1.56
N VAL A 120 3.13 3.39 -0.90
CA VAL A 120 2.50 2.60 0.16
C VAL A 120 1.94 1.29 -0.41
N ARG A 121 1.36 1.33 -1.61
CA ARG A 121 0.84 0.14 -2.29
C ARG A 121 1.93 -0.88 -2.60
N LEU A 122 3.12 -0.44 -3.01
CA LEU A 122 4.28 -1.31 -3.20
C LEU A 122 4.84 -1.82 -1.85
N THR A 123 4.86 -0.98 -0.82
CA THR A 123 5.39 -1.33 0.52
C THR A 123 4.51 -2.34 1.25
N GLN A 124 3.20 -2.31 1.04
CA GLN A 124 2.24 -3.29 1.57
C GLN A 124 2.58 -4.74 1.22
N SER A 125 3.05 -4.95 -0.01
CA SER A 125 3.45 -6.27 -0.46
C SER A 125 4.59 -6.81 0.38
N HIS A 126 5.58 -5.98 0.73
CA HIS A 126 6.67 -6.39 1.61
C HIS A 126 6.14 -6.76 3.00
N PHE A 127 5.19 -6.00 3.55
CA PHE A 127 4.62 -6.31 4.85
C PHE A 127 3.81 -7.62 4.88
N LYS A 128 2.98 -7.88 3.85
CA LYS A 128 2.26 -9.17 3.72
C LYS A 128 3.24 -10.34 3.56
N LYS A 129 4.36 -10.12 2.86
CA LYS A 129 5.43 -11.11 2.68
C LYS A 129 6.14 -11.41 4.00
N ASP A 130 6.54 -10.39 4.74
CA ASP A 130 7.20 -10.54 6.04
C ASP A 130 6.29 -11.29 7.03
N ILE A 131 4.99 -10.94 7.06
CA ILE A 131 4.00 -11.71 7.82
C ILE A 131 3.96 -13.16 7.36
N SER A 132 3.92 -13.42 6.05
CA SER A 132 3.82 -14.79 5.53
C SER A 132 5.06 -15.63 5.87
N ALA A 133 6.26 -15.02 5.87
CA ALA A 133 7.51 -15.70 6.23
C ALA A 133 7.60 -16.02 7.74
N GLU A 134 7.21 -15.08 8.59
CA GLU A 134 7.13 -15.32 10.04
C GLU A 134 6.03 -16.33 10.37
N LEU A 135 4.92 -16.31 9.62
CA LEU A 135 3.78 -17.21 9.80
C LEU A 135 4.11 -18.64 9.37
N GLU A 136 4.87 -18.84 8.30
CA GLU A 136 5.43 -20.15 7.94
C GLU A 136 6.23 -20.76 9.10
N THR A 137 7.16 -19.98 9.64
CA THR A 137 8.02 -20.41 10.75
C THR A 137 7.17 -20.73 11.99
N ALA A 138 6.24 -19.83 12.33
CA ALA A 138 5.34 -20.00 13.48
C ALA A 138 4.46 -21.25 13.35
N LEU A 139 3.80 -21.43 12.20
CA LEU A 139 2.91 -22.56 11.97
C LEU A 139 3.66 -23.88 11.92
N SER A 140 4.89 -23.90 11.39
CA SER A 140 5.75 -25.09 11.42
C SER A 140 6.05 -25.51 12.85
N ILE A 141 6.53 -24.59 13.68
CA ILE A 141 6.87 -24.85 15.09
C ILE A 141 5.62 -25.31 15.87
N VAL A 142 4.50 -24.59 15.76
CA VAL A 142 3.26 -24.92 16.46
C VAL A 142 2.67 -26.26 15.97
N THR A 143 2.70 -26.54 14.67
CA THR A 143 2.22 -27.81 14.11
C THR A 143 3.05 -28.99 14.62
N THR A 144 4.39 -28.87 14.64
CA THR A 144 5.26 -29.92 15.18
C THR A 144 5.00 -30.16 16.66
N ALA A 145 4.80 -29.11 17.46
CA ALA A 145 4.48 -29.24 18.88
C ALA A 145 3.06 -29.83 19.10
N TYR A 146 2.09 -29.47 18.26
CA TYR A 146 0.74 -30.02 18.31
C TYR A 146 0.73 -31.52 17.98
N LEU A 147 1.49 -31.95 16.99
CA LEU A 147 1.62 -33.37 16.64
C LEU A 147 2.25 -34.20 17.77
N ARG A 148 3.06 -33.58 18.64
CA ARG A 148 3.68 -34.22 19.80
C ARG A 148 2.76 -34.29 21.01
N ASN A 149 2.09 -33.19 21.34
CA ASN A 149 1.37 -33.04 22.60
C ASN A 149 -0.15 -33.27 22.47
N GLU A 150 -0.70 -33.30 21.24
CA GLU A 150 -2.13 -33.38 20.91
C GLU A 150 -3.02 -32.28 21.54
N ASP A 151 -2.40 -31.26 22.12
CA ASP A 151 -3.05 -30.08 22.68
C ASP A 151 -2.45 -28.81 22.08
N ILE A 152 -3.30 -28.02 21.42
CA ILE A 152 -2.91 -26.77 20.76
C ILE A 152 -2.55 -25.68 21.76
N VAL A 153 -3.17 -25.66 22.93
CA VAL A 153 -2.91 -24.63 23.95
C VAL A 153 -1.51 -24.81 24.49
N THR A 154 -1.18 -26.02 24.92
CA THR A 154 0.17 -26.38 25.36
C THR A 154 1.20 -26.21 24.23
N ALA A 155 0.87 -26.61 23.00
CA ALA A 155 1.78 -26.45 21.84
C ALA A 155 2.12 -24.99 21.54
N VAL A 156 1.16 -24.07 21.64
CA VAL A 156 1.43 -22.63 21.44
C VAL A 156 2.22 -22.06 22.62
N GLU A 157 1.94 -22.46 23.85
CA GLU A 157 2.59 -21.93 25.05
C GLU A 157 4.07 -22.28 25.14
N GLU A 158 4.43 -23.53 24.83
CA GLU A 158 5.82 -23.97 24.79
C GLU A 158 6.64 -23.17 23.76
N ASN A 159 5.99 -22.68 22.70
CA ASN A 159 6.67 -22.11 21.55
C ASN A 159 6.52 -20.60 21.38
N ILE A 160 5.73 -19.94 22.24
CA ILE A 160 5.43 -18.50 22.12
C ILE A 160 6.69 -17.62 22.20
N GLY A 161 7.71 -18.08 22.92
CA GLY A 161 9.00 -17.38 23.07
C GLY A 161 9.88 -17.41 21.82
N TYR A 162 9.59 -18.29 20.86
CA TYR A 162 10.31 -18.41 19.59
C TYR A 162 9.64 -17.65 18.44
N LEU A 163 8.48 -17.05 18.68
CA LEU A 163 7.72 -16.30 17.67
C LEU A 163 8.15 -14.83 17.63
N ASN A 164 8.20 -14.23 16.44
CA ASN A 164 8.46 -12.79 16.29
C ASN A 164 7.16 -11.98 16.09
N PRO A 165 7.13 -10.69 16.45
CA PRO A 165 6.04 -9.78 16.06
C PRO A 165 5.96 -9.61 14.53
N PRO A 166 4.76 -9.53 13.91
CA PRO A 166 3.44 -9.37 14.52
C PRO A 166 2.73 -10.69 14.89
N VAL A 167 3.18 -11.83 14.38
CA VAL A 167 2.55 -13.15 14.57
C VAL A 167 2.49 -13.53 16.06
N LEU A 168 3.55 -13.23 16.83
CA LEU A 168 3.60 -13.41 18.29
C LEU A 168 2.39 -12.79 19.01
N SER A 169 1.95 -11.59 18.59
CA SER A 169 0.85 -10.89 19.28
C SER A 169 -0.48 -11.63 19.14
N VAL A 170 -0.70 -12.29 17.99
CA VAL A 170 -1.91 -13.05 17.68
C VAL A 170 -1.97 -14.35 18.48
N PHE A 171 -0.86 -15.11 18.52
CA PHE A 171 -0.76 -16.33 19.34
C PHE A 171 -0.78 -16.04 20.84
N LYS A 172 -0.25 -14.89 21.27
CA LYS A 172 -0.36 -14.43 22.66
C LYS A 172 -1.79 -14.03 23.03
N ALA A 173 -2.51 -13.37 22.12
CA ALA A 173 -3.92 -13.06 22.32
C ALA A 173 -4.78 -14.33 22.41
N PHE A 174 -4.46 -15.37 21.61
CA PHE A 174 -5.12 -16.67 21.66
C PHE A 174 -4.95 -17.37 23.02
N THR A 175 -3.71 -17.55 23.47
CA THR A 175 -3.41 -18.20 24.76
C THR A 175 -4.00 -17.42 25.93
N TYR A 176 -3.90 -16.08 25.90
CA TYR A 176 -4.51 -15.23 26.92
C TYR A 176 -6.04 -15.37 26.95
N ARG A 177 -6.71 -15.38 25.78
CA ARG A 177 -8.16 -15.55 25.69
C ARG A 177 -8.61 -16.88 26.28
N ILE A 178 -7.93 -17.97 25.94
CA ILE A 178 -8.29 -19.31 26.43
C ILE A 178 -8.14 -19.42 27.95
N LYS A 179 -7.06 -18.84 28.51
CA LYS A 179 -6.80 -18.91 29.95
C LYS A 179 -7.63 -17.97 30.81
N MET A 180 -7.92 -16.77 30.32
CA MET A 180 -8.45 -15.67 31.15
C MET A 180 -9.88 -15.23 30.79
N ILE A 181 -10.39 -15.59 29.62
CA ILE A 181 -11.69 -15.09 29.13
C ILE A 181 -12.66 -16.24 28.91
N ASP A 182 -12.32 -17.15 27.99
CA ASP A 182 -13.22 -18.20 27.53
C ASP A 182 -12.40 -19.41 27.04
N PRO A 183 -12.58 -20.59 27.65
CA PRO A 183 -11.84 -21.81 27.30
C PRO A 183 -12.28 -22.45 25.97
N ASP A 184 -13.22 -21.87 25.23
CA ASP A 184 -13.61 -22.38 23.91
C ASP A 184 -12.50 -22.20 22.85
N ILE A 185 -11.79 -23.30 22.57
CA ILE A 185 -10.71 -23.40 21.59
C ILE A 185 -11.21 -23.10 20.17
N VAL A 186 -12.42 -23.53 19.80
CA VAL A 186 -12.96 -23.35 18.44
C VAL A 186 -13.28 -21.88 18.18
N SER A 187 -13.94 -21.22 19.13
CA SER A 187 -14.22 -19.78 19.06
C SER A 187 -12.94 -18.95 19.11
N ALA A 188 -11.93 -19.38 19.88
CA ALA A 188 -10.63 -18.71 19.93
C ALA A 188 -9.84 -18.85 18.60
N LEU A 189 -9.83 -20.03 17.98
CA LEU A 189 -9.25 -20.26 16.64
C LEU A 189 -9.97 -19.43 15.57
N GLY A 190 -11.31 -19.37 15.61
CA GLY A 190 -12.11 -18.55 14.69
C GLY A 190 -11.82 -17.05 14.82
N ALA A 191 -11.61 -16.56 16.03
CA ALA A 191 -11.19 -15.17 16.23
C ALA A 191 -9.73 -14.91 15.84
N MET A 192 -8.85 -15.91 16.00
CA MET A 192 -7.47 -15.82 15.54
C MET A 192 -7.41 -15.69 14.02
N ARG A 193 -8.22 -16.48 13.29
CA ARG A 193 -8.38 -16.40 11.84
C ARG A 193 -8.68 -14.98 11.35
N GLY A 194 -9.51 -14.23 12.08
CA GLY A 194 -9.87 -12.85 11.73
C GLY A 194 -8.78 -11.80 11.97
N GLN A 195 -7.68 -12.14 12.67
CA GLN A 195 -6.60 -11.19 13.00
C GLN A 195 -5.52 -11.13 11.92
N ILE A 196 -5.38 -12.16 11.08
CA ILE A 196 -4.39 -12.20 10.00
C ILE A 196 -5.08 -12.48 8.67
N ASP A 197 -4.94 -11.56 7.71
CA ASP A 197 -5.43 -11.71 6.35
C ASP A 197 -4.43 -12.52 5.50
N ASN A 198 -4.47 -13.84 5.66
CA ASN A 198 -3.68 -14.78 4.85
C ASN A 198 -4.52 -16.04 4.58
N ALA A 199 -4.68 -16.38 3.29
CA ALA A 199 -5.54 -17.50 2.86
C ALA A 199 -5.10 -18.85 3.44
N VAL A 200 -3.79 -19.09 3.57
CA VAL A 200 -3.28 -20.37 4.11
C VAL A 200 -3.32 -20.38 5.63
N PHE A 201 -3.19 -19.22 6.28
CA PHE A 201 -3.48 -19.13 7.71
C PHE A 201 -4.96 -19.45 8.02
N HIS A 202 -5.89 -19.01 7.16
CA HIS A 202 -7.31 -19.34 7.32
C HIS A 202 -7.55 -20.83 7.11
N GLU A 203 -6.94 -21.42 6.09
CA GLU A 203 -6.99 -22.87 5.83
C GLU A 203 -6.39 -23.67 7.00
N TRP A 204 -5.29 -23.20 7.58
CA TRP A 204 -4.69 -23.81 8.77
C TRP A 204 -5.61 -23.69 10.00
N CYS A 205 -6.22 -22.53 10.25
CA CYS A 205 -7.17 -22.37 11.35
C CYS A 205 -8.40 -23.27 11.17
N ASP A 206 -8.94 -23.37 9.96
CA ASP A 206 -10.09 -24.23 9.63
C ASP A 206 -9.74 -25.72 9.78
N ALA A 207 -8.53 -26.11 9.38
CA ALA A 207 -8.01 -27.46 9.62
C ALA A 207 -7.79 -27.75 11.11
N MET A 208 -7.29 -26.78 11.89
CA MET A 208 -7.13 -26.89 13.33
C MET A 208 -8.45 -27.04 14.07
N ILE A 209 -9.48 -26.28 13.65
CA ILE A 209 -10.86 -26.42 14.16
C ILE A 209 -11.38 -27.82 13.85
N SER A 210 -11.18 -28.29 12.61
CA SER A 210 -11.60 -29.63 12.19
C SER A 210 -10.89 -30.73 13.01
N CYS A 211 -9.62 -30.52 13.37
CA CYS A 211 -8.86 -31.42 14.24
C CYS A 211 -9.39 -31.47 15.68
N GLN A 212 -10.12 -30.44 16.16
CA GLN A 212 -10.78 -30.50 17.46
C GLN A 212 -11.97 -31.47 17.45
N TYR A 213 -12.67 -31.59 16.32
CA TYR A 213 -13.79 -32.51 16.15
C TYR A 213 -13.32 -33.94 15.85
N ASP A 214 -12.28 -34.09 15.03
CA ASP A 214 -11.72 -35.39 14.68
C ASP A 214 -10.18 -35.35 14.68
N ARG A 215 -9.58 -36.05 15.66
CA ARG A 215 -8.14 -36.10 15.88
C ARG A 215 -7.37 -36.87 14.79
N SER A 216 -8.06 -37.64 13.95
CA SER A 216 -7.43 -38.35 12.82
C SER A 216 -6.97 -37.40 11.70
N LEU A 217 -7.56 -36.20 11.63
CA LEU A 217 -7.25 -35.16 10.64
C LEU A 217 -5.91 -34.47 10.86
N LYS A 218 -5.17 -34.79 11.94
CA LYS A 218 -3.85 -34.18 12.24
C LYS A 218 -2.82 -34.34 11.12
N SER A 219 -2.95 -35.36 10.26
CA SER A 219 -2.11 -35.57 9.08
C SER A 219 -2.33 -34.54 7.96
N THR A 220 -3.45 -33.80 7.98
CA THR A 220 -3.76 -32.74 7.01
C THR A 220 -3.03 -31.42 7.30
N LEU A 221 -2.49 -31.26 8.52
CA LEU A 221 -1.81 -30.03 8.94
C LEU A 221 -0.42 -29.90 8.29
N THR A 222 0.33 -31.00 8.17
CA THR A 222 1.68 -31.00 7.58
C THR A 222 1.68 -30.53 6.12
N PRO A 223 0.82 -31.03 5.22
CA PRO A 223 0.71 -30.51 3.85
C PRO A 223 0.36 -29.03 3.76
N ILE A 224 -0.46 -28.50 4.68
CA ILE A 224 -0.85 -27.07 4.71
C ILE A 224 0.36 -26.19 5.07
N VAL A 225 1.20 -26.62 6.01
CA VAL A 225 2.45 -25.93 6.35
C VAL A 225 3.45 -26.00 5.19
N THR A 226 3.56 -27.15 4.51
CA THR A 226 4.43 -27.28 3.32
C THR A 226 4.02 -26.32 2.20
N LYS A 227 2.70 -26.13 1.99
CA LYS A 227 2.16 -25.15 1.04
C LYS A 227 2.58 -23.70 1.35
N LEU A 228 2.83 -23.35 2.62
CA LEU A 228 3.39 -22.04 2.99
C LEU A 228 4.87 -21.90 2.59
N SER A 229 5.66 -22.96 2.79
CA SER A 229 7.07 -23.01 2.35
C SER A 229 7.19 -22.86 0.83
N ASP A 230 6.34 -23.56 0.07
CA ASP A 230 6.31 -23.44 -1.40
C ASP A 230 5.95 -22.02 -1.84
N MET A 231 5.01 -21.36 -1.14
CA MET A 231 4.66 -19.96 -1.39
C MET A 231 5.82 -19.01 -1.12
N ARG A 232 6.69 -19.28 -0.15
CA ARG A 232 7.87 -18.44 0.11
C ARG A 232 8.88 -18.53 -1.03
N VAL A 233 9.15 -19.74 -1.53
CA VAL A 233 10.08 -19.95 -2.66
C VAL A 233 9.54 -19.24 -3.90
N VAL A 234 8.26 -19.45 -4.22
CA VAL A 234 7.59 -18.81 -5.36
C VAL A 234 7.57 -17.28 -5.22
N ASN A 235 7.34 -16.74 -4.02
CA ASN A 235 7.40 -15.28 -3.81
C ASN A 235 8.83 -14.71 -3.93
N GLY A 236 9.86 -15.49 -3.58
CA GLY A 236 11.27 -15.11 -3.78
C GLY A 236 11.65 -15.06 -5.26
N GLU A 237 11.19 -16.03 -6.04
CA GLU A 237 11.37 -16.05 -7.50
C GLU A 237 10.59 -14.91 -8.17
N LEU A 238 9.36 -14.66 -7.72
CA LEU A 238 8.54 -13.57 -8.24
C LEU A 238 9.17 -12.20 -7.99
N GLU A 239 9.82 -11.98 -6.85
CA GLU A 239 10.53 -10.73 -6.57
C GLU A 239 11.72 -10.53 -7.50
N ASN A 240 12.51 -11.57 -7.75
CA ASN A 240 13.62 -11.50 -8.71
C ASN A 240 13.10 -11.17 -10.13
N LEU A 241 11.99 -11.79 -10.54
CA LEU A 241 11.36 -11.54 -11.84
C LEU A 241 10.75 -10.14 -11.95
N VAL A 242 10.21 -9.59 -10.86
CA VAL A 242 9.54 -8.28 -10.84
C VAL A 242 10.51 -7.12 -10.61
N PHE A 243 11.64 -7.36 -9.93
CA PHE A 243 12.65 -6.34 -9.66
C PHE A 243 13.34 -5.87 -10.95
N GLY A 244 13.58 -6.78 -11.89
CA GLY A 244 14.16 -6.46 -13.21
C GLY A 244 13.34 -5.38 -13.95
N PRO A 245 12.06 -5.65 -14.28
CA PRO A 245 11.18 -4.69 -14.94
C PRO A 245 11.02 -3.37 -14.19
N ARG A 246 10.97 -3.38 -12.85
CA ARG A 246 10.89 -2.15 -12.04
C ARG A 246 12.16 -1.30 -12.19
N LYS A 247 13.33 -1.92 -12.07
CA LYS A 247 14.62 -1.23 -12.20
C LYS A 247 14.80 -0.66 -13.60
N GLU A 248 14.47 -1.45 -14.62
CA GLU A 248 14.52 -1.00 -16.02
C GLU A 248 13.58 0.19 -16.25
N PHE A 249 12.32 0.10 -15.80
CA PHE A 249 11.38 1.20 -15.93
C PHE A 249 11.87 2.48 -15.25
N ILE A 250 12.33 2.40 -13.99
CA ILE A 250 12.87 3.56 -13.27
C ILE A 250 14.08 4.13 -14.01
N SER A 251 14.99 3.29 -14.50
CA SER A 251 16.16 3.73 -15.26
C SER A 251 15.79 4.47 -16.55
N MET A 252 14.76 3.99 -17.28
CA MET A 252 14.25 4.65 -18.48
C MET A 252 13.62 6.03 -18.15
N GLN A 253 12.85 6.14 -17.07
CA GLN A 253 12.26 7.42 -16.66
C GLN A 253 13.32 8.44 -16.25
N VAL A 254 14.32 8.02 -15.47
CA VAL A 254 15.46 8.87 -15.09
C VAL A 254 16.19 9.35 -16.34
N LEU A 255 16.47 8.45 -17.29
CA LEU A 255 17.13 8.80 -18.55
C LEU A 255 16.27 9.81 -19.36
N MET A 256 14.96 9.59 -19.46
CA MET A 256 14.04 10.53 -20.14
C MET A 256 14.10 11.93 -19.52
N LEU A 257 14.06 12.03 -18.19
CA LEU A 257 14.15 13.31 -17.49
C LEU A 257 15.53 13.97 -17.65
N CYS A 258 16.60 13.19 -17.63
CA CYS A 258 17.97 13.66 -17.85
C CYS A 258 18.21 14.19 -19.26
N ASN A 259 17.42 13.80 -20.27
CA ASN A 259 17.54 14.37 -21.61
C ASN A 259 17.20 15.87 -21.66
N ILE A 260 16.32 16.36 -20.78
CA ILE A 260 15.93 17.78 -20.73
C ILE A 260 17.14 18.68 -20.38
N PRO A 261 17.86 18.47 -19.26
CA PRO A 261 19.07 19.24 -18.96
C PRO A 261 20.22 18.91 -19.92
N LEU A 262 20.31 17.68 -20.46
CA LEU A 262 21.32 17.34 -21.48
C LEU A 262 21.17 18.22 -22.72
N LEU A 263 19.94 18.43 -23.21
CA LEU A 263 19.66 19.32 -24.34
C LEU A 263 20.09 20.76 -24.06
N TYR A 264 19.95 21.24 -22.81
CA TYR A 264 20.44 22.56 -22.43
C TYR A 264 21.97 22.69 -22.60
N PHE A 265 22.73 21.64 -22.24
CA PHE A 265 24.19 21.63 -22.40
C PHE A 265 24.64 21.45 -23.86
N LEU A 266 23.93 20.61 -24.62
CA LEU A 266 24.31 20.28 -25.99
C LEU A 266 23.92 21.39 -26.98
N ASN A 267 22.70 21.91 -26.88
CA ASN A 267 22.19 22.91 -27.79
C ASN A 267 21.07 23.77 -27.16
N LYS A 268 21.43 25.00 -26.80
CA LYS A 268 20.51 25.96 -26.16
C LYS A 268 19.32 26.35 -27.04
N ASP A 269 19.45 26.35 -28.36
CA ASP A 269 18.36 26.72 -29.27
C ASP A 269 17.29 25.63 -29.32
N TRP A 270 17.71 24.37 -29.27
CA TRP A 270 16.79 23.22 -29.22
C TRP A 270 16.08 23.15 -27.88
N TYR A 271 16.80 23.41 -26.79
CA TYR A 271 16.20 23.54 -25.47
C TYR A 271 15.15 24.67 -25.43
N ASN A 272 15.50 25.85 -25.95
CA ASN A 272 14.59 27.00 -25.96
C ASN A 272 13.33 26.71 -26.80
N THR A 273 13.51 26.05 -27.95
CA THR A 273 12.39 25.61 -28.79
C THR A 273 11.53 24.59 -28.06
N LEU A 274 12.11 23.58 -27.41
CA LEU A 274 11.32 22.55 -26.71
C LEU A 274 10.58 23.12 -25.49
N MET A 275 11.19 24.05 -24.76
CA MET A 275 10.67 24.51 -23.47
C MET A 275 9.74 25.72 -23.56
N HIS A 276 10.03 26.63 -24.49
CA HIS A 276 9.33 27.90 -24.62
C HIS A 276 8.43 28.01 -25.86
N SER A 277 8.48 27.04 -26.79
CA SER A 277 7.51 26.99 -27.89
C SER A 277 6.23 26.23 -27.50
N ALA A 278 5.09 26.68 -28.01
CA ALA A 278 3.81 26.00 -27.83
C ALA A 278 3.83 24.51 -28.25
N PRO A 279 4.36 24.10 -29.43
CA PRO A 279 4.42 22.69 -29.78
C PRO A 279 5.34 21.88 -28.85
N GLY A 280 6.48 22.45 -28.41
CA GLY A 280 7.38 21.79 -27.47
C GLY A 280 6.75 21.54 -26.10
N GLN A 281 6.00 22.52 -25.59
CA GLN A 281 5.28 22.40 -24.31
C GLN A 281 4.20 21.30 -24.35
N ILE A 282 3.49 21.15 -25.48
CA ILE A 282 2.49 20.09 -25.69
C ILE A 282 3.18 18.72 -25.70
N VAL A 283 4.31 18.58 -26.43
CA VAL A 283 5.07 17.33 -26.46
C VAL A 283 5.53 16.93 -25.06
N LEU A 284 6.09 17.88 -24.29
CA LEU A 284 6.49 17.63 -22.90
C LEU A 284 5.30 17.20 -22.02
N ALA A 285 4.15 17.84 -22.17
CA ALA A 285 2.95 17.46 -21.43
C ALA A 285 2.50 16.03 -21.77
N ILE A 286 2.50 15.64 -23.05
CA ILE A 286 2.19 14.28 -23.49
C ILE A 286 3.19 13.28 -22.93
N CYS A 287 4.49 13.59 -22.96
CA CYS A 287 5.52 12.73 -22.38
C CYS A 287 5.30 12.50 -20.88
N PHE A 288 4.96 13.55 -20.11
CA PHE A 288 4.64 13.39 -18.70
C PHE A 288 3.37 12.57 -18.47
N VAL A 289 2.33 12.73 -19.31
CA VAL A 289 1.12 11.90 -19.24
C VAL A 289 1.48 10.43 -19.42
N ILE A 290 2.25 10.12 -20.47
CA ILE A 290 2.68 8.74 -20.75
C ILE A 290 3.52 8.20 -19.59
N MET A 291 4.46 8.97 -19.06
CA MET A 291 5.27 8.58 -17.90
C MET A 291 4.41 8.17 -16.69
N PHE A 292 3.42 9.00 -16.29
CA PHE A 292 2.57 8.69 -15.14
C PHE A 292 1.61 7.54 -15.41
N VAL A 293 1.06 7.43 -16.62
CA VAL A 293 0.20 6.31 -17.01
C VAL A 293 1.00 5.00 -16.99
N SER A 294 2.19 4.98 -17.59
CA SER A 294 3.07 3.82 -17.56
C SER A 294 3.48 3.46 -16.13
N MET A 295 3.78 4.44 -15.28
CA MET A 295 4.08 4.18 -13.86
C MET A 295 2.89 3.52 -13.16
N ALA A 296 1.66 4.01 -13.37
CA ALA A 296 0.45 3.40 -12.80
C ALA A 296 0.27 1.94 -13.27
N PHE A 297 0.54 1.65 -14.55
CA PHE A 297 0.52 0.28 -15.08
C PHE A 297 1.60 -0.60 -14.48
N VAL A 298 2.83 -0.10 -14.35
CA VAL A 298 3.93 -0.85 -13.71
C VAL A 298 3.61 -1.15 -12.26
N VAL A 299 3.12 -0.18 -11.49
CA VAL A 299 2.69 -0.39 -10.11
C VAL A 299 1.60 -1.45 -10.00
N LYS A 300 0.69 -1.51 -10.99
CA LYS A 300 -0.38 -2.52 -11.04
C LYS A 300 0.11 -3.91 -11.48
N LEU A 301 1.00 -3.98 -12.47
CA LEU A 301 1.53 -5.23 -13.04
C LEU A 301 2.57 -5.88 -12.13
N THR A 302 3.30 -5.07 -11.37
CA THR A 302 4.34 -5.54 -10.46
C THR A 302 3.79 -5.89 -9.08
N GLN A 303 2.47 -5.93 -8.90
CA GLN A 303 1.88 -6.45 -7.67
C GLN A 303 2.18 -7.95 -7.59
N PRO A 304 2.59 -8.47 -6.42
CA PRO A 304 2.66 -9.90 -6.25
C PRO A 304 1.28 -10.49 -6.49
N ILE A 305 1.25 -11.63 -7.18
CA ILE A 305 0.02 -12.34 -7.48
C ILE A 305 -0.52 -12.84 -6.14
N GLU A 306 -1.57 -12.20 -5.62
CA GLU A 306 -2.36 -12.82 -4.56
C GLU A 306 -3.04 -14.04 -5.17
N TYR A 307 -2.82 -15.21 -4.55
CA TYR A 307 -3.43 -16.47 -4.95
C TYR A 307 -4.95 -16.36 -4.74
N LYS A 308 -5.66 -15.82 -5.74
CA LYS A 308 -7.12 -15.89 -5.79
C LYS A 308 -7.50 -17.26 -6.33
N ARG A 309 -8.11 -18.05 -5.46
CA ARG A 309 -8.89 -19.20 -5.86
C ARG A 309 -10.15 -18.75 -6.59
#